data_AF-A0A960QW04-F1
#
_entry.id   AF-A0A960QW04-F1
#
_cell.length_a   1.000
_cell.length_b   1.000
_cell.length_c   1.000
_cell.angle_alpha   90.00
_cell.angle_beta   90.00
_cell.angle_gamma   90.00
#
_symmetry.space_group_name_H-M   'P 1'
#
loop_
_entity.id
_entity.type
_entity.pdbx_description
1 polymer ?
#
loop_
_entity_poly.entity_id
_entity_poly.type
_entity_poly.pdbx_seq_one_letter_code
_entity_poly.pdbx_strand_id
1 'polypeptide(L)'
;ETFSISRYDLAGTKDIRPIVVATALAYLELDEILIPTGSHHAGCRIRLLQPEHRILAGHDPERRALIESLLSQAKESGFRMTIDFERAAEKTGNTITAVRETLRQLAELGDLTVQPTHLRQDYRRSLDVAADIPAVVSKLRQLFLRREESEILRLRQVIGFCETGDCLTRHLLSYFGESMEEDCGTCGNCLQKKTSSHSLPCSVIDDISVEDLLVIQALISEKHGALRQARQMARFLCGIISPAAARERLLTHDAFGLLAQVPFQTVLTQVESMLLT
;
A
#
# COMPACT_ATOMS: atom_id res chain seq x y z
N GLU A 1 -1.11 -12.39 24.17
CA GLU A 1 -0.66 -13.08 22.94
C GLU A 1 0.32 -12.17 22.20
N THR A 2 1.46 -12.71 21.75
CA THR A 2 2.50 -11.98 21.01
C THR A 2 2.59 -12.51 19.59
N PHE A 3 2.74 -11.63 18.61
CA PHE A 3 2.75 -11.99 17.19
C PHE A 3 3.46 -10.92 16.36
N SER A 4 3.79 -11.23 15.10
CA SER A 4 4.49 -10.32 14.20
C SER A 4 3.72 -10.10 12.90
N ILE A 5 3.63 -8.85 12.46
CA ILE A 5 2.91 -8.44 11.26
C ILE A 5 3.91 -7.94 10.20
N SER A 6 3.86 -8.54 9.02
CA SER A 6 4.43 -7.95 7.81
C SER A 6 3.40 -7.01 7.19
N ARG A 7 3.67 -5.70 7.22
CA ARG A 7 2.79 -4.69 6.60
C ARG A 7 2.59 -4.94 5.11
N TYR A 8 3.65 -5.37 4.43
CA TYR A 8 3.63 -5.64 2.99
C TYR A 8 2.74 -6.84 2.66
N ASP A 9 2.88 -7.94 3.39
CA ASP A 9 2.08 -9.15 3.15
C ASP A 9 0.63 -8.94 3.54
N LEU A 10 0.38 -8.21 4.63
CA LEU A 10 -0.98 -7.85 5.04
C LEU A 10 -1.65 -6.93 4.00
N ALA A 11 -0.90 -5.96 3.48
CA ALA A 11 -1.34 -5.09 2.39
C ALA A 11 -1.72 -5.87 1.13
N GLY A 12 -0.90 -6.85 0.75
CA GLY A 12 -1.20 -7.77 -0.33
C GLY A 12 -2.47 -8.55 -0.05
N THR A 13 -2.45 -9.41 0.96
CA THR A 13 -3.53 -10.37 1.25
C THR A 13 -4.90 -9.71 1.48
N LYS A 14 -4.94 -8.47 1.99
CA LYS A 14 -6.18 -7.74 2.26
C LYS A 14 -6.51 -6.66 1.22
N ASP A 15 -5.70 -6.52 0.17
CA ASP A 15 -5.88 -5.51 -0.89
C ASP A 15 -5.93 -4.05 -0.39
N ILE A 16 -5.10 -3.75 0.61
CA ILE A 16 -4.99 -2.43 1.24
C ILE A 16 -3.60 -1.88 0.96
N ARG A 17 -3.47 -0.60 0.59
CA ARG A 17 -2.13 -0.01 0.36
C ARG A 17 -1.28 -0.06 1.64
N PRO A 18 0.03 -0.30 1.58
CA PRO A 18 0.88 -0.42 2.76
C PRO A 18 0.80 0.76 3.74
N ILE A 19 0.64 1.99 3.23
CA ILE A 19 0.49 3.20 4.05
C ILE A 19 -0.86 3.24 4.82
N VAL A 20 -1.90 2.60 4.28
CA VAL A 20 -3.21 2.52 4.92
C VAL A 20 -3.18 1.44 6.00
N VAL A 21 -2.55 0.29 5.74
CA VAL A 21 -2.26 -0.71 6.79
C VAL A 21 -1.46 -0.07 7.92
N ALA A 22 -0.45 0.73 7.57
CA ALA A 22 0.36 1.45 8.53
C ALA A 22 -0.46 2.36 9.45
N THR A 23 -1.39 3.11 8.86
CA THR A 23 -2.28 4.01 9.59
C THR A 23 -3.27 3.23 10.46
N ALA A 24 -3.81 2.11 9.96
CA ALA A 24 -4.73 1.27 10.74
C ALA A 24 -4.05 0.69 11.99
N LEU A 25 -2.81 0.21 11.86
CA LEU A 25 -2.02 -0.27 12.99
C LEU A 25 -1.75 0.85 14.00
N ALA A 26 -1.40 2.06 13.53
CA ALA A 26 -1.18 3.20 14.42
C ALA A 26 -2.44 3.57 15.23
N TYR A 27 -3.64 3.49 14.65
CA TYR A 27 -4.88 3.68 15.42
C TYR A 27 -5.09 2.61 16.48
N LEU A 28 -4.77 1.34 16.17
CA LEU A 28 -4.86 0.25 17.15
C LEU A 28 -3.82 0.39 18.28
N GLU A 29 -2.66 0.99 17.98
CA GLU A 29 -1.64 1.34 18.97
C GLU A 29 -2.10 2.48 19.88
N LEU A 30 -2.66 3.55 19.30
CA LEU A 30 -3.21 4.69 20.05
C LEU A 30 -4.37 4.30 20.97
N ASP A 31 -5.18 3.32 20.56
CA ASP A 31 -6.26 2.76 21.37
C ASP A 31 -5.76 1.70 22.37
N GLU A 32 -4.45 1.47 22.46
CA GLU A 32 -3.79 0.49 23.33
C GLU A 32 -4.26 -0.96 23.12
N ILE A 33 -4.91 -1.26 21.99
CA ILE A 33 -5.34 -2.61 21.60
C ILE A 33 -4.12 -3.45 21.23
N LEU A 34 -3.20 -2.83 20.49
CA LEU A 34 -1.92 -3.41 20.10
C LEU A 34 -0.78 -2.65 20.76
N ILE A 35 0.09 -3.38 21.46
CA ILE A 35 1.26 -2.81 22.11
C ILE A 35 2.48 -3.18 21.27
N PRO A 36 3.17 -2.20 20.64
CA PRO A 36 4.36 -2.49 19.85
C PRO A 36 5.48 -2.97 20.77
N THR A 37 6.08 -4.11 20.46
CA THR A 37 7.17 -4.71 21.25
C THR A 37 8.52 -4.66 20.56
N GLY A 38 8.56 -4.31 19.27
CA GLY A 38 9.79 -4.20 18.50
C GLY A 38 9.58 -4.42 17.01
N SER A 39 10.69 -4.66 16.31
CA SER A 39 10.65 -5.10 14.92
C SER A 39 11.83 -6.01 14.64
N HIS A 40 11.67 -6.92 13.69
CA HIS A 40 12.74 -7.79 13.24
C HIS A 40 12.64 -8.07 11.73
N HIS A 41 13.76 -8.46 11.13
CA HIS A 41 13.80 -8.90 9.74
C HIS A 41 13.57 -10.41 9.69
N ALA A 42 12.48 -10.85 9.07
CA ALA A 42 12.14 -12.26 8.93
C ALA A 42 12.89 -12.96 7.79
N GLY A 43 13.67 -12.22 7.00
CA GLY A 43 14.52 -12.80 5.98
C GLY A 43 15.69 -11.92 5.60
N CYS A 44 16.49 -12.40 4.67
CA CYS A 44 17.58 -11.65 4.08
C CYS A 44 17.72 -11.95 2.58
N ARG A 45 18.30 -11.01 1.86
CA ARG A 45 18.75 -11.18 0.50
C ARG A 45 20.25 -11.35 0.50
N ILE A 46 20.70 -12.44 -0.07
CA ILE A 46 22.11 -12.78 -0.20
C ILE A 46 22.57 -12.60 -1.64
N ARG A 47 23.85 -12.27 -1.80
CA ARG A 47 24.57 -12.34 -3.08
C ARG A 47 25.92 -12.99 -2.80
N LEU A 48 26.21 -14.06 -3.51
CA LEU A 48 27.50 -14.73 -3.41
C LEU A 48 28.58 -13.87 -4.07
N LEU A 49 29.70 -13.72 -3.39
CA LEU A 49 30.91 -13.08 -3.92
C LEU A 49 31.91 -14.11 -4.44
N GLN A 50 31.79 -15.34 -3.97
CA GLN A 50 32.61 -16.49 -4.38
C GLN A 50 31.72 -17.61 -4.96
N PRO A 51 32.27 -18.49 -5.82
CA PRO A 51 31.56 -19.68 -6.25
C PRO A 51 31.24 -20.60 -5.07
N GLU A 52 30.09 -21.28 -5.11
CA GLU A 52 29.61 -22.13 -4.01
C GLU A 52 30.63 -23.18 -3.55
N HIS A 53 31.31 -23.84 -4.48
CA HIS A 53 32.32 -24.86 -4.15
C HIS A 53 33.45 -24.32 -3.26
N ARG A 54 33.81 -23.03 -3.41
CA ARG A 54 34.87 -22.39 -2.62
C ARG A 54 34.38 -22.09 -1.20
N ILE A 55 33.14 -21.64 -1.09
CA ILE A 55 32.47 -21.37 0.19
C ILE A 55 32.39 -22.69 0.98
N LEU A 56 31.98 -23.77 0.34
CA LEU A 56 31.82 -25.09 0.98
C LEU A 56 33.16 -25.74 1.39
N ALA A 57 34.26 -25.46 0.68
CA ALA A 57 35.56 -26.10 0.91
C ALA A 57 36.18 -25.76 2.29
N GLY A 58 35.84 -24.60 2.87
CA GLY A 58 36.40 -24.13 4.14
C GLY A 58 35.69 -24.61 5.41
N HIS A 59 34.61 -25.39 5.29
CA HIS A 59 33.76 -25.77 6.42
C HIS A 59 33.72 -27.28 6.69
N ASP A 60 33.45 -27.62 7.94
CA ASP A 60 33.21 -28.96 8.44
C ASP A 60 31.95 -29.61 7.80
N PRO A 61 31.82 -30.95 7.81
CA PRO A 61 30.76 -31.64 7.09
C PRO A 61 29.33 -31.24 7.51
N GLU A 62 29.09 -31.00 8.79
CA GLU A 62 27.77 -30.59 9.30
C GLU A 62 27.42 -29.18 8.82
N ARG A 63 28.36 -28.25 8.94
CA ARG A 63 28.18 -26.87 8.50
C ARG A 63 28.08 -26.75 6.98
N ARG A 64 28.80 -27.58 6.23
CA ARG A 64 28.69 -27.67 4.77
C ARG A 64 27.27 -28.05 4.37
N ALA A 65 26.70 -29.08 4.99
CA ALA A 65 25.33 -29.51 4.72
C ALA A 65 24.30 -28.41 5.06
N LEU A 66 24.53 -27.65 6.14
CA LEU A 66 23.70 -26.49 6.48
C LEU A 66 23.77 -25.41 5.39
N ILE A 67 24.97 -25.00 4.98
CA ILE A 67 25.17 -23.95 3.97
C ILE A 67 24.56 -24.36 2.64
N GLU A 68 24.80 -25.59 2.20
CA GLU A 68 24.23 -26.15 0.97
C GLU A 68 22.68 -26.16 1.01
N SER A 69 22.10 -26.53 2.15
CA SER A 69 20.64 -26.47 2.36
C SER A 69 20.11 -25.03 2.38
N LEU A 70 20.87 -24.05 2.86
CA LEU A 70 20.48 -22.64 2.85
C LEU A 70 20.54 -22.04 1.43
N LEU A 71 21.59 -22.35 0.68
CA LEU A 71 21.77 -21.85 -0.69
C LEU A 71 20.74 -22.43 -1.65
N SER A 72 20.48 -23.74 -1.57
CA SER A 72 19.47 -24.42 -2.41
C SER A 72 18.03 -23.95 -2.17
N GLN A 73 17.75 -23.33 -1.03
CA GLN A 73 16.43 -22.74 -0.72
C GLN A 73 16.25 -21.33 -1.22
N ALA A 74 17.34 -20.66 -1.58
CA ALA A 74 17.32 -19.26 -1.87
C ALA A 74 16.63 -19.07 -3.23
N LYS A 75 15.50 -18.36 -3.26
CA LYS A 75 14.76 -18.13 -4.52
C LYS A 75 15.64 -17.31 -5.46
N GLU A 76 16.12 -17.97 -6.52
CA GLU A 76 16.97 -17.33 -7.51
C GLU A 76 16.20 -16.28 -8.31
N SER A 77 16.71 -15.05 -8.28
CA SER A 77 16.35 -14.00 -9.22
C SER A 77 17.65 -13.40 -9.76
N GLY A 78 18.32 -14.17 -10.64
CA GLY A 78 19.67 -13.88 -11.09
C GLY A 78 20.70 -14.02 -9.97
N PHE A 79 21.64 -13.07 -9.84
CA PHE A 79 22.72 -13.08 -8.83
C PHE A 79 22.27 -12.77 -7.39
N ARG A 80 20.98 -12.53 -7.14
CA ARG A 80 20.43 -12.22 -5.82
C ARG A 80 19.47 -13.31 -5.42
N MET A 81 19.68 -13.87 -4.24
CA MET A 81 18.84 -14.92 -3.69
C MET A 81 18.21 -14.46 -2.39
N THR A 82 16.97 -14.87 -2.11
CA THR A 82 16.24 -14.44 -0.91
C THR A 82 15.96 -15.63 -0.01
N ILE A 83 16.32 -15.51 1.26
CA ILE A 83 16.16 -16.51 2.30
C ILE A 83 15.16 -16.00 3.34
N ASP A 84 14.14 -16.80 3.63
CA ASP A 84 13.22 -16.62 4.75
C ASP A 84 13.76 -17.42 5.94
N PHE A 85 13.96 -16.78 7.09
CA PHE A 85 14.62 -17.41 8.22
C PHE A 85 13.77 -18.52 8.87
N GLU A 86 12.45 -18.39 8.90
CA GLU A 86 11.56 -19.42 9.47
C GLU A 86 11.59 -20.66 8.59
N ARG A 87 11.41 -20.50 7.28
CA ARG A 87 11.44 -21.64 6.33
C ARG A 87 12.80 -22.31 6.28
N ALA A 88 13.87 -21.52 6.34
CA ALA A 88 15.24 -22.01 6.39
C ALA A 88 15.49 -22.83 7.67
N ALA A 89 15.07 -22.32 8.83
CA ALA A 89 15.17 -23.00 10.12
C ALA A 89 14.42 -24.34 10.11
N GLU A 90 13.16 -24.36 9.66
CA GLU A 90 12.34 -25.59 9.58
C GLU A 90 12.99 -26.67 8.73
N LYS A 91 13.46 -26.32 7.52
CA LYS A 91 14.04 -27.29 6.59
C LYS A 91 15.43 -27.76 6.97
N THR A 92 16.21 -26.91 7.65
CA THR A 92 17.54 -27.27 8.12
C THR A 92 17.50 -27.96 9.48
N GLY A 93 16.34 -28.01 10.15
CA GLY A 93 16.22 -28.50 11.53
C GLY A 93 16.97 -27.65 12.55
N ASN A 94 17.32 -26.40 12.20
CA ASN A 94 18.10 -25.49 13.02
C ASN A 94 17.22 -24.36 13.58
N THR A 95 17.76 -23.59 14.53
CA THR A 95 17.09 -22.40 15.05
C THR A 95 17.26 -21.20 14.12
N ILE A 96 16.31 -20.25 14.15
CA ILE A 96 16.41 -18.98 13.40
C ILE A 96 17.71 -18.22 13.74
N THR A 97 18.14 -18.26 14.99
CA THR A 97 19.39 -17.67 15.46
C THR A 97 20.61 -18.33 14.84
N ALA A 98 20.66 -19.67 14.77
CA ALA A 98 21.76 -20.39 14.13
C ALA A 98 21.86 -20.08 12.62
N VAL A 99 20.72 -19.99 11.91
CA VAL A 99 20.69 -19.61 10.50
C VAL A 99 21.21 -18.17 10.30
N ARG A 100 20.74 -17.22 11.11
CA ARG A 100 21.20 -15.82 11.05
C ARG A 100 22.70 -15.70 11.31
N GLU A 101 23.19 -16.41 12.31
CA GLU A 101 24.60 -16.37 12.70
C GLU A 101 25.49 -17.01 11.62
N THR A 102 25.06 -18.12 11.02
CA THR A 102 25.77 -18.74 9.90
C THR A 102 25.91 -17.78 8.72
N LEU A 103 24.83 -17.10 8.33
CA LEU A 103 24.85 -16.12 7.24
C LEU A 103 25.69 -14.89 7.58
N ARG A 104 25.69 -14.45 8.84
CA ARG A 104 26.56 -13.38 9.32
C ARG A 104 28.04 -13.74 9.18
N GLN A 105 28.41 -14.94 9.64
CA GLN A 105 29.79 -15.42 9.58
C GLN A 105 30.28 -15.57 8.14
N LEU A 106 29.45 -16.07 7.22
CA LEU A 106 29.78 -16.09 5.79
C LEU A 106 29.97 -14.69 5.20
N ALA A 107 29.23 -13.70 5.69
CA ALA A 107 29.42 -12.31 5.28
C ALA A 107 30.72 -11.71 5.81
N GLU A 108 31.08 -12.01 7.06
CA GLU A 108 32.33 -11.59 7.68
C GLU A 108 33.56 -12.20 6.99
N LEU A 109 33.45 -13.45 6.53
CA LEU A 109 34.48 -14.12 5.74
C LEU A 109 34.59 -13.58 4.30
N GLY A 110 33.65 -12.74 3.85
CA GLY A 110 33.62 -12.17 2.50
C GLY A 110 33.13 -13.14 1.41
N ASP A 111 32.52 -14.26 1.80
CA ASP A 111 31.97 -15.25 0.86
C ASP A 111 30.68 -14.75 0.20
N LEU A 112 29.91 -13.94 0.92
CA LEU A 112 28.65 -13.37 0.46
C LEU A 112 28.36 -12.01 1.08
N THR A 113 27.36 -11.31 0.55
CA THR A 113 26.79 -10.10 1.17
C THR A 113 25.37 -10.38 1.61
N VAL A 114 25.01 -9.95 2.84
CA VAL A 114 23.66 -10.08 3.40
C VAL A 114 22.98 -8.71 3.45
N GLN A 115 21.77 -8.62 2.92
CA GLN A 115 20.89 -7.46 3.05
C GLN A 115 19.63 -7.87 3.81
N PRO A 116 19.28 -7.23 4.94
CA PRO A 116 18.04 -7.54 5.65
C PRO A 116 16.80 -7.29 4.76
N THR A 117 15.81 -8.17 4.84
CA THR A 117 14.53 -8.05 4.10
C THR A 117 13.36 -8.51 4.97
N HIS A 118 12.12 -8.37 4.48
CA HIS A 118 10.91 -8.84 5.18
C HIS A 118 10.81 -8.28 6.61
N LEU A 119 10.81 -6.94 6.72
CA LEU A 119 10.61 -6.27 8.01
C LEU A 119 9.22 -6.62 8.57
N ARG A 120 9.20 -7.16 9.79
CA ARG A 120 7.99 -7.45 10.56
C ARG A 120 7.98 -6.59 11.82
N GLN A 121 6.81 -6.09 12.16
CA GLN A 121 6.56 -5.37 13.41
C GLN A 121 6.00 -6.34 14.44
N ASP A 122 6.61 -6.36 15.62
CA ASP A 122 6.21 -7.23 16.71
C ASP A 122 5.20 -6.51 17.59
N TYR A 123 4.12 -7.22 17.91
CA TYR A 123 3.02 -6.73 18.72
C TYR A 123 2.66 -7.72 19.82
N ARG A 124 2.16 -7.17 20.91
CA ARG A 124 1.41 -7.91 21.91
C ARG A 124 -0.02 -7.37 21.97
N ARG A 125 -1.01 -8.27 21.93
CA ARG A 125 -2.40 -7.88 22.20
C ARG A 125 -2.56 -7.54 23.67
N SER A 126 -3.17 -6.40 23.96
CA SER A 126 -3.51 -6.02 25.34
C SER A 126 -4.48 -7.03 25.95
N LEU A 127 -4.32 -7.30 27.24
CA LEU A 127 -5.23 -8.14 28.03
C LEU A 127 -6.25 -7.29 28.81
N ASP A 128 -5.92 -6.02 29.04
CA ASP A 128 -6.72 -5.09 29.84
C ASP A 128 -7.83 -4.44 28.99
N VAL A 129 -7.60 -4.32 27.68
CA VAL A 129 -8.60 -3.88 26.71
C VAL A 129 -9.32 -5.10 26.15
N ALA A 130 -10.51 -5.38 26.67
CA ALA A 130 -11.44 -6.30 26.02
C ALA A 130 -11.94 -5.67 24.71
N ALA A 131 -11.18 -5.86 23.64
CA ALA A 131 -11.51 -5.28 22.34
C ALA A 131 -12.72 -6.00 21.74
N ASP A 132 -13.87 -5.33 21.70
CA ASP A 132 -15.00 -5.72 20.87
C ASP A 132 -14.61 -5.53 19.38
N ILE A 133 -14.23 -6.63 18.72
CA ILE A 133 -13.73 -6.62 17.34
C ILE A 133 -14.70 -5.89 16.39
N PRO A 134 -16.02 -6.20 16.39
CA PRO A 134 -17.02 -5.41 15.66
C PRO A 134 -16.93 -3.90 15.86
N ALA A 135 -16.83 -3.42 17.11
CA ALA A 135 -16.72 -2.00 17.41
C ALA A 135 -15.42 -1.40 16.87
N VAL A 136 -14.29 -2.09 17.01
CA VAL A 136 -12.99 -1.66 16.49
C VAL A 136 -13.03 -1.55 14.96
N VAL A 137 -13.59 -2.55 14.27
CA VAL A 137 -13.76 -2.53 12.82
C VAL A 137 -14.64 -1.36 12.39
N SER A 138 -15.76 -1.14 13.07
CA SER A 138 -16.66 -0.02 12.79
C SER A 138 -15.95 1.34 12.95
N LYS A 139 -15.22 1.53 14.05
CA LYS A 139 -14.43 2.74 14.32
C LYS A 139 -13.38 2.99 13.24
N LEU A 140 -12.57 1.98 12.91
CA LEU A 140 -11.55 2.10 11.86
C LEU A 140 -12.18 2.45 10.51
N ARG A 141 -13.28 1.79 10.13
CA ARG A 141 -14.01 2.09 8.91
C ARG A 141 -14.47 3.55 8.88
N GLN A 142 -15.07 4.04 9.95
CA GLN A 142 -15.52 5.44 10.05
C GLN A 142 -14.36 6.44 9.99
N LEU A 143 -13.19 6.12 10.57
CA LEU A 143 -11.99 6.97 10.47
C LEU A 143 -11.53 7.09 9.01
N PHE A 144 -11.45 5.97 8.28
CA PHE A 144 -11.04 6.00 6.88
C PHE A 144 -12.06 6.69 5.97
N LEU A 145 -13.36 6.48 6.19
CA LEU A 145 -14.42 7.15 5.42
C LEU A 145 -14.40 8.67 5.63
N ARG A 146 -14.29 9.13 6.89
CA ARG A 146 -14.18 10.56 7.19
C ARG A 146 -12.92 11.19 6.59
N ARG A 147 -11.81 10.44 6.58
CA ARG A 147 -10.58 10.90 5.93
C ARG A 147 -10.77 11.06 4.43
N GLU A 148 -11.36 10.07 3.76
CA GLU A 148 -11.68 10.15 2.32
C GLU A 148 -12.54 11.38 2.01
N GLU A 149 -13.62 11.59 2.77
CA GLU A 149 -14.50 12.75 2.62
C GLU A 149 -13.75 14.07 2.85
N SER A 150 -12.95 14.17 3.90
CA SER A 150 -12.17 15.37 4.20
C SER A 150 -11.14 15.71 3.12
N GLU A 151 -10.45 14.72 2.55
CA GLU A 151 -9.50 14.96 1.46
C GLU A 151 -10.22 15.40 0.18
N ILE A 152 -11.39 14.82 -0.14
CA ILE A 152 -12.23 15.28 -1.27
C ILE A 152 -12.67 16.73 -1.06
N LEU A 153 -13.11 17.08 0.15
CA LEU A 153 -13.52 18.45 0.49
C LEU A 153 -12.34 19.44 0.37
N ARG A 154 -11.14 19.05 0.80
CA ARG A 154 -9.93 19.88 0.63
C ARG A 154 -9.60 20.12 -0.83
N LEU A 155 -9.71 19.11 -1.69
CA LEU A 155 -9.53 19.29 -3.14
C LEU A 155 -10.57 20.27 -3.71
N ARG A 156 -11.83 20.19 -3.26
CA ARG A 156 -12.87 21.15 -3.66
C ARG A 156 -12.58 22.57 -3.15
N GLN A 157 -11.99 22.73 -1.97
CA GLN A 157 -11.54 24.04 -1.48
C GLN A 157 -10.46 24.64 -2.38
N VAL A 158 -9.50 23.83 -2.85
CA VAL A 158 -8.48 24.28 -3.81
C VAL A 158 -9.12 24.69 -5.14
N ILE A 159 -10.10 23.93 -5.64
CA ILE A 159 -10.86 24.32 -6.84
C ILE A 159 -11.58 25.66 -6.60
N GLY A 160 -12.30 25.80 -5.49
CA GLY A 160 -12.98 27.05 -5.13
C GLY A 160 -12.04 28.23 -4.98
N PHE A 161 -10.81 28.02 -4.47
CA PHE A 161 -9.77 29.03 -4.43
C PHE A 161 -9.31 29.47 -5.83
N CYS A 162 -9.21 28.54 -6.79
CA CYS A 162 -8.88 28.89 -8.17
C CYS A 162 -10.03 29.60 -8.90
N GLU A 163 -11.27 29.25 -8.57
CA GLU A 163 -12.47 29.77 -9.24
C GLU A 163 -12.98 31.09 -8.63
N THR A 164 -12.57 31.42 -7.41
CA THR A 164 -13.04 32.63 -6.73
C THR A 164 -12.63 33.92 -7.46
N GLY A 165 -13.52 34.91 -7.42
CA GLY A 165 -13.23 36.29 -7.79
C GLY A 165 -12.64 37.12 -6.63
N ASP A 166 -12.67 36.59 -5.40
CA ASP A 166 -12.21 37.32 -4.21
C ASP A 166 -10.69 37.52 -4.17
N CYS A 167 -10.22 38.39 -3.28
CA CYS A 167 -8.80 38.51 -2.98
C CYS A 167 -8.19 37.17 -2.55
N LEU A 168 -7.23 36.67 -3.34
CA LEU A 168 -6.55 35.39 -3.10
C LEU A 168 -5.77 35.38 -1.78
N THR A 169 -5.08 36.46 -1.43
CA THR A 169 -4.32 36.55 -0.17
C THR A 169 -5.24 36.41 1.04
N ARG A 170 -6.34 37.17 1.08
CA ARG A 170 -7.36 37.08 2.12
C ARG A 170 -7.96 35.68 2.23
N HIS A 171 -8.28 35.04 1.10
CA HIS A 171 -8.79 33.67 1.10
C HIS A 171 -7.77 32.67 1.69
N LEU A 172 -6.49 32.79 1.31
CA LEU A 172 -5.42 31.94 1.82
C LEU A 172 -5.19 32.12 3.32
N LEU A 173 -5.20 33.36 3.81
CA LEU A 173 -5.11 33.66 5.24
C LEU A 173 -6.27 33.03 6.00
N SER A 174 -7.50 33.18 5.50
CA SER A 174 -8.70 32.57 6.12
C SER A 174 -8.59 31.05 6.21
N TYR A 175 -8.07 30.40 5.17
CA TYR A 175 -7.83 28.96 5.18
C TYR A 175 -6.85 28.52 6.29
N PHE A 176 -5.83 29.32 6.57
CA PHE A 176 -4.86 29.07 7.66
C PHE A 176 -5.29 29.62 9.03
N GLY A 177 -6.51 30.15 9.15
CA GLY A 177 -7.06 30.65 10.40
C GLY A 177 -6.74 32.11 10.73
N GLU A 178 -6.22 32.87 9.76
CA GLU A 178 -5.95 34.30 9.87
C GLU A 178 -7.04 35.12 9.17
N SER A 179 -7.31 36.34 9.65
CA SER A 179 -8.27 37.26 9.03
C SER A 179 -7.58 38.50 8.48
N MET A 180 -8.15 39.04 7.41
CA MET A 180 -7.72 40.29 6.79
C MET A 180 -8.98 41.07 6.42
N GLU A 181 -9.09 42.30 6.92
CA GLU A 181 -10.30 43.12 6.76
C GLU A 181 -10.45 43.64 5.32
N GLU A 182 -9.33 43.99 4.69
CA GLU A 182 -9.29 44.56 3.35
C GLU A 182 -8.70 43.60 2.32
N ASP A 183 -9.03 43.83 1.04
CA ASP A 183 -8.39 43.10 -0.05
C ASP A 183 -6.93 43.56 -0.22
N CYS A 184 -6.01 42.64 -0.53
CA CYS A 184 -4.57 42.92 -0.50
C CYS A 184 -4.07 43.90 -1.58
N GLY A 185 -4.88 44.19 -2.61
CA GLY A 185 -4.54 45.11 -3.70
C GLY A 185 -3.48 44.60 -4.69
N THR A 186 -2.81 43.47 -4.41
CA THR A 186 -1.64 43.01 -5.18
C THR A 186 -1.81 41.62 -5.82
N CYS A 187 -2.82 40.84 -5.42
CA CYS A 187 -3.06 39.54 -6.05
C CYS A 187 -3.71 39.67 -7.44
N GLY A 188 -3.64 38.61 -8.25
CA GLY A 188 -4.19 38.61 -9.61
C GLY A 188 -5.65 39.05 -9.70
N ASN A 189 -6.49 38.63 -8.74
CA ASN A 189 -7.89 39.03 -8.70
C ASN A 189 -8.08 40.52 -8.39
N CYS A 190 -7.33 41.06 -7.42
CA CYS A 190 -7.36 42.49 -7.07
C CYS A 190 -6.86 43.38 -8.22
N LEU A 191 -5.74 42.99 -8.87
CA LEU A 191 -5.15 43.75 -9.96
C LEU A 191 -6.03 43.77 -11.20
N GLN A 192 -6.64 42.63 -11.53
CA GLN A 192 -7.54 42.50 -12.67
C GLN A 192 -8.96 42.98 -12.37
N LYS A 193 -9.23 43.43 -11.14
CA LYS A 193 -10.58 43.76 -10.64
C LYS A 193 -11.59 42.66 -10.98
N LYS A 194 -11.18 41.40 -10.83
CA LYS A 194 -12.11 40.28 -10.95
C LYS A 194 -13.12 40.41 -9.82
N THR A 195 -14.40 40.43 -10.16
CA THR A 195 -15.50 40.52 -9.18
C THR A 195 -16.45 39.32 -9.27
N SER A 196 -16.27 38.48 -10.29
CA SER A 196 -17.08 37.28 -10.50
C SER A 196 -16.22 36.03 -10.37
N SER A 197 -16.82 34.97 -9.84
CA SER A 197 -16.25 33.63 -9.99
C SER A 197 -16.11 33.27 -11.46
N HIS A 198 -15.15 32.40 -11.74
CA HIS A 198 -14.88 31.90 -13.09
C HIS A 198 -14.67 30.40 -13.02
N SER A 199 -15.17 29.67 -14.01
CA SER A 199 -15.00 28.23 -14.09
C SER A 199 -13.59 27.89 -14.55
N LEU A 200 -12.98 26.88 -13.95
CA LEU A 200 -11.76 26.31 -14.50
C LEU A 200 -12.03 25.66 -15.87
N PRO A 201 -11.03 25.64 -16.77
CA PRO A 201 -11.11 24.83 -17.98
C PRO A 201 -11.31 23.37 -17.58
N CYS A 202 -12.36 22.74 -18.10
CA CYS A 202 -12.64 21.34 -17.86
C CYS A 202 -12.37 20.55 -19.15
N SER A 203 -11.70 19.40 -19.02
CA SER A 203 -11.64 18.43 -20.10
C SER A 203 -13.03 17.87 -20.38
N VAL A 204 -13.33 17.54 -21.63
CA VAL A 204 -14.55 16.80 -21.96
C VAL A 204 -14.47 15.43 -21.29
N ILE A 205 -15.49 15.11 -20.51
CA ILE A 205 -15.65 13.80 -19.87
C ILE A 205 -16.69 13.05 -20.69
N ASP A 206 -16.28 11.94 -21.29
CA ASP A 206 -17.21 11.08 -22.02
C ASP A 206 -18.06 10.28 -21.01
N ASP A 207 -19.33 10.08 -21.36
CA ASP A 207 -20.20 9.16 -20.64
C ASP A 207 -19.75 7.71 -20.88
N ILE A 208 -20.11 6.82 -19.95
CA ILE A 208 -19.84 5.39 -20.09
C ILE A 208 -20.68 4.85 -21.26
N SER A 209 -20.01 4.41 -22.33
CA SER A 209 -20.65 3.93 -23.55
C SER A 209 -21.25 2.54 -23.40
N VAL A 210 -22.10 2.12 -24.34
CA VAL A 210 -22.64 0.75 -24.37
C VAL A 210 -21.52 -0.27 -24.58
N GLU A 211 -20.52 0.09 -25.38
CA GLU A 211 -19.32 -0.70 -25.63
C GLU A 211 -18.53 -0.93 -24.33
N ASP A 212 -18.37 0.10 -23.49
CA ASP A 212 -17.72 -0.03 -22.18
C ASP A 212 -18.50 -0.97 -21.27
N LEU A 213 -19.83 -0.87 -21.25
CA LEU A 213 -20.68 -1.75 -20.45
C LEU A 213 -20.54 -3.22 -20.86
N LEU A 214 -20.40 -3.51 -22.15
CA LEU A 214 -20.14 -4.87 -22.65
C LEU A 214 -18.79 -5.40 -22.16
N VAL A 215 -17.75 -4.56 -22.16
CA VAL A 215 -16.43 -4.94 -21.63
C VAL A 215 -16.50 -5.20 -20.12
N ILE A 216 -17.19 -4.35 -19.37
CA ILE A 216 -17.38 -4.54 -17.92
C ILE A 216 -18.13 -5.84 -17.64
N GLN A 217 -19.18 -6.15 -18.41
CA GLN A 217 -19.95 -7.38 -18.26
C GLN A 217 -19.10 -8.63 -18.55
N ALA A 218 -18.27 -8.58 -19.59
CA ALA A 218 -17.32 -9.65 -19.91
C ALA A 218 -16.33 -9.85 -18.74
N LEU A 219 -15.77 -8.76 -18.21
CA LEU A 219 -14.82 -8.79 -17.11
C LEU A 219 -15.43 -9.34 -15.80
N ILE A 220 -16.69 -9.00 -15.50
CA ILE A 220 -17.44 -9.60 -14.37
C ILE A 220 -17.55 -11.12 -14.56
N SER A 221 -17.79 -11.57 -15.79
CA SER A 221 -17.98 -12.99 -16.13
C SER A 221 -16.68 -13.80 -16.01
N GLU A 222 -15.52 -13.17 -16.11
CA GLU A 222 -14.20 -13.79 -15.88
C GLU A 222 -13.93 -14.13 -14.40
N LYS A 223 -14.69 -13.53 -13.47
CA LYS A 223 -14.68 -13.86 -12.03
C LYS A 223 -13.32 -13.73 -11.35
N HIS A 224 -12.53 -12.74 -11.74
CA HIS A 224 -11.27 -12.41 -11.06
C HIS A 224 -11.47 -12.15 -9.57
N GLY A 225 -10.66 -12.80 -8.73
CA GLY A 225 -10.74 -12.65 -7.28
C GLY A 225 -10.47 -11.21 -6.83
N ALA A 226 -9.49 -10.55 -7.48
CA ALA A 226 -9.11 -9.17 -7.20
C ALA A 226 -10.17 -8.12 -7.60
N LEU A 227 -11.18 -8.48 -8.41
CA LEU A 227 -12.20 -7.56 -8.93
C LEU A 227 -13.61 -7.85 -8.40
N ARG A 228 -13.73 -8.69 -7.36
CA ARG A 228 -15.03 -9.17 -6.86
C ARG A 228 -15.92 -8.06 -6.28
N GLN A 229 -15.33 -7.06 -5.62
CA GLN A 229 -16.09 -5.96 -5.04
C GLN A 229 -16.18 -4.78 -6.01
N ALA A 230 -17.31 -4.07 -5.99
CA ALA A 230 -17.54 -2.93 -6.89
C ALA A 230 -16.42 -1.88 -6.82
N ARG A 231 -15.96 -1.52 -5.62
CA ARG A 231 -14.85 -0.58 -5.43
C ARG A 231 -13.51 -1.12 -5.94
N GLN A 232 -13.31 -2.44 -5.96
CA GLN A 232 -12.10 -3.02 -6.55
C GLN A 232 -12.12 -2.93 -8.07
N MET A 233 -13.25 -3.30 -8.67
CA MET A 233 -13.50 -3.19 -10.11
C MET A 233 -13.43 -1.72 -10.59
N ALA A 234 -14.06 -0.78 -9.87
CA ALA A 234 -14.00 0.64 -10.20
C ALA A 234 -12.57 1.19 -10.18
N ARG A 235 -11.75 0.83 -9.17
CA ARG A 235 -10.33 1.20 -9.15
C ARG A 235 -9.59 0.66 -10.37
N PHE A 236 -9.83 -0.59 -10.74
CA PHE A 236 -9.22 -1.23 -11.90
C PHE A 236 -9.59 -0.51 -13.21
N LEU A 237 -10.87 -0.24 -13.44
CA LEU A 237 -11.37 0.47 -14.62
C LEU A 237 -10.86 1.92 -14.68
N CYS A 238 -10.67 2.57 -13.52
CA CYS A 238 -10.07 3.91 -13.44
C CYS A 238 -8.52 3.90 -13.50
N GLY A 239 -7.87 2.75 -13.67
CA GLY A 239 -6.41 2.65 -13.74
C GLY A 239 -5.69 2.85 -12.40
N ILE A 240 -6.41 2.73 -11.28
CA ILE A 240 -5.88 2.88 -9.93
C ILE A 240 -5.30 1.54 -9.47
N ILE A 241 -3.97 1.51 -9.34
CA ILE A 241 -3.24 0.32 -8.91
C ILE A 241 -3.65 -0.12 -7.49
N SER A 242 -3.91 -1.43 -7.34
CA SER A 242 -4.18 -2.12 -6.07
C SER A 242 -3.25 -3.33 -5.86
N PRO A 243 -2.93 -3.69 -4.60
CA PRO A 243 -2.10 -4.85 -4.30
C PRO A 243 -2.68 -6.19 -4.80
N ALA A 244 -4.02 -6.35 -4.86
CA ALA A 244 -4.64 -7.55 -5.41
C ALA A 244 -4.51 -7.61 -6.94
N ALA A 245 -4.84 -6.53 -7.65
CA ALA A 245 -4.75 -6.49 -9.11
C ALA A 245 -3.31 -6.70 -9.61
N ALA A 246 -2.32 -6.13 -8.91
CA ALA A 246 -0.90 -6.35 -9.21
C ALA A 246 -0.49 -7.83 -9.06
N ARG A 247 -0.96 -8.50 -8.00
CA ARG A 247 -0.63 -9.90 -7.73
C ARG A 247 -1.24 -10.85 -8.75
N GLU A 248 -2.47 -10.58 -9.17
CA GLU A 248 -3.17 -11.33 -10.20
C GLU A 248 -2.75 -10.94 -11.63
N ARG A 249 -1.74 -10.06 -11.78
CA ARG A 249 -1.19 -9.59 -13.06
C ARG A 249 -2.25 -8.93 -13.97
N LEU A 250 -3.26 -8.32 -13.36
CA LEU A 250 -4.34 -7.66 -14.09
C LEU A 250 -3.92 -6.27 -14.61
N LEU A 251 -2.81 -5.70 -14.14
CA LEU A 251 -2.38 -4.36 -14.58
C LEU A 251 -2.00 -4.28 -16.07
N THR A 252 -1.75 -5.42 -16.72
CA THR A 252 -1.47 -5.50 -18.16
C THR A 252 -2.72 -5.89 -18.97
N HIS A 253 -3.87 -6.06 -18.33
CA HIS A 253 -5.12 -6.39 -18.99
C HIS A 253 -5.66 -5.18 -19.76
N ASP A 254 -6.22 -5.39 -20.95
CA ASP A 254 -6.63 -4.29 -21.85
C ASP A 254 -7.70 -3.37 -21.23
N ALA A 255 -8.57 -3.91 -20.39
CA ALA A 255 -9.57 -3.14 -19.65
C ALA A 255 -9.03 -2.33 -18.44
N PHE A 256 -7.75 -2.47 -18.09
CA PHE A 256 -7.16 -1.69 -17.00
C PHE A 256 -7.05 -0.22 -17.42
N GLY A 257 -7.72 0.67 -16.68
CA GLY A 257 -7.76 2.09 -17.04
C GLY A 257 -8.72 2.44 -18.19
N LEU A 258 -9.60 1.53 -18.60
CA LEU A 258 -10.61 1.76 -19.64
C LEU A 258 -11.39 3.08 -19.43
N LEU A 259 -11.75 3.37 -18.18
CA LEU A 259 -12.56 4.53 -17.79
C LEU A 259 -11.74 5.55 -16.99
N ALA A 260 -10.43 5.70 -17.28
CA ALA A 260 -9.54 6.59 -16.54
C ALA A 260 -9.95 8.08 -16.57
N GLN A 261 -10.71 8.50 -17.58
CA GLN A 261 -11.22 9.88 -17.70
C GLN A 261 -12.58 10.09 -17.03
N VAL A 262 -13.28 9.01 -16.70
CA VAL A 262 -14.61 9.09 -16.07
C VAL A 262 -14.44 9.27 -14.55
N PRO A 263 -15.20 10.17 -13.90
CA PRO A 263 -15.16 10.34 -12.46
C PRO A 263 -15.35 9.01 -11.72
N PHE A 264 -14.45 8.73 -10.78
CA PHE A 264 -14.42 7.47 -10.03
C PHE A 264 -15.79 7.09 -9.43
N GLN A 265 -16.52 8.08 -8.91
CA GLN A 265 -17.84 7.85 -8.30
C GLN A 265 -18.88 7.39 -9.34
N THR A 266 -18.83 7.92 -10.56
CA THR A 266 -19.71 7.50 -11.66
C THR A 266 -19.43 6.04 -12.04
N VAL A 267 -18.15 5.68 -12.19
CA VAL A 267 -17.74 4.30 -12.47
C VAL A 267 -18.15 3.35 -11.34
N LEU A 268 -17.96 3.76 -10.08
CA LEU A 268 -18.36 2.97 -8.92
C LEU A 268 -19.86 2.68 -8.91
N THR A 269 -20.69 3.71 -9.05
CA THR A 269 -22.16 3.56 -9.08
C THR A 269 -22.59 2.64 -10.22
N GLN A 270 -21.99 2.79 -11.40
CA GLN A 270 -22.29 1.93 -12.55
C GLN A 270 -21.97 0.46 -12.28
N VAL A 271 -20.77 0.19 -11.74
CA VAL A 271 -20.35 -1.18 -11.40
C VAL A 271 -21.21 -1.77 -10.28
N GLU A 272 -21.58 -0.99 -9.26
CA GLU A 272 -22.49 -1.43 -8.21
C GLU A 272 -23.83 -1.89 -8.77
N SER A 273 -24.40 -1.13 -9.72
CA SER A 273 -25.63 -1.51 -10.41
C SER A 273 -25.48 -2.84 -11.15
N MET A 274 -24.35 -3.05 -11.85
CA MET A 274 -24.13 -4.26 -12.65
C MET A 274 -23.85 -5.51 -11.80
N LEU A 275 -23.19 -5.38 -10.65
CA LEU A 275 -22.92 -6.51 -9.75
C LEU A 275 -24.14 -6.96 -8.93
N LEU A 276 -25.15 -6.11 -8.81
CA LEU A 276 -26.43 -6.43 -8.17
C LEU A 276 -27.41 -7.15 -9.11
N THR A 277 -27.10 -7.19 -10.41
CA THR A 277 -27.94 -7.81 -11.46
C THR A 277 -27.46 -9.23 -11.75
#